data_AF-A0A848Y7D7-F1
#
_entry.id   AF-A0A848Y7D7-F1
#
_cell.length_a   1.000
_cell.length_b   1.000
_cell.length_c   1.000
_cell.angle_alpha   90.00
_cell.angle_beta   90.00
_cell.angle_gamma   90.00
#
_symmetry.space_group_name_H-M   'P 1'
#
loop_
_entity.id
_entity.type
_entity.pdbx_description
1 polymer ?
#
loop_
_entity_poly.entity_id
_entity_poly.type
_entity_poly.pdbx_seq_one_letter_code
_entity_poly.pdbx_strand_id
1 'polypeptide(L)'
;MSNIAGKAYAMNVVTPMKPWATWINLLLFMGARSLPNRLGGLLGLSLIHFARWAIIKRDQWPDPSGNNSQNPHNDYMLFCSNFNGTWDQYIDAFSDGIPSGLDTFWFSSTKYPGSIPVTPFKDYITYNQIDTDYYYNATPGSAQRDVKCALKVYVALLELAQKHKIEDPEAFARSYREALGRVQTCLGDPGYGPVASLDTEHADENRRKFIDKMWPSN
;
A
#
# COMPACT_ATOMS: atom_id res chain seq x y z
N MET A 1 -5.08 -17.28 -4.16
CA MET A 1 -5.88 -16.75 -3.03
C MET A 1 -6.11 -15.26 -3.27
N SER A 2 -7.11 -14.62 -2.65
CA SER A 2 -7.25 -13.17 -2.81
C SER A 2 -6.02 -12.47 -2.21
N ASN A 3 -5.49 -11.44 -2.88
CA ASN A 3 -4.45 -10.53 -2.36
C ASN A 3 -4.91 -9.69 -1.15
N ILE A 4 -5.95 -10.12 -0.46
CA ILE A 4 -6.67 -9.35 0.57
C ILE A 4 -6.71 -10.20 1.85
N ALA A 5 -6.30 -9.59 2.97
CA ALA A 5 -6.47 -10.13 4.31
C ALA A 5 -7.16 -9.09 5.21
N GLY A 6 -8.47 -9.23 5.37
CA GLY A 6 -9.31 -8.30 6.13
C GLY A 6 -9.38 -6.93 5.45
N LYS A 7 -8.76 -5.90 6.05
CA LYS A 7 -8.68 -4.55 5.49
C LYS A 7 -7.42 -4.28 4.66
N ALA A 8 -6.47 -5.20 4.64
CA ALA A 8 -5.17 -5.01 4.00
C ALA A 8 -5.14 -5.71 2.63
N TYR A 9 -4.60 -5.02 1.63
CA TYR A 9 -4.22 -5.57 0.34
C TYR A 9 -2.70 -5.79 0.30
N ALA A 10 -2.25 -6.94 -0.20
CA ALA A 10 -0.86 -7.29 -0.44
C ALA A 10 -0.57 -7.27 -1.93
N MET A 11 0.35 -6.39 -2.35
CA MET A 11 0.74 -6.22 -3.73
C MET A 11 2.20 -6.60 -3.91
N ASN A 12 2.47 -7.45 -4.91
CA ASN A 12 3.80 -7.86 -5.31
C ASN A 12 3.99 -7.63 -6.80
N VAL A 13 4.95 -6.79 -7.17
CA VAL A 13 5.22 -6.42 -8.57
C VAL A 13 6.66 -6.77 -8.89
N VAL A 14 6.85 -7.55 -9.95
CA VAL A 14 8.18 -8.02 -10.38
C VAL A 14 8.45 -7.50 -11.78
N THR A 15 9.39 -6.56 -11.91
CA THR A 15 9.70 -5.95 -13.22
C THR A 15 11.13 -6.27 -13.66
N PRO A 16 11.33 -6.68 -14.91
CA PRO A 16 12.68 -6.93 -15.44
C PRO A 16 13.44 -5.62 -15.59
N MET A 17 14.67 -5.60 -15.10
CA MET A 17 15.56 -4.45 -15.05
C MET A 17 16.84 -4.73 -15.85
N LYS A 18 17.34 -3.68 -16.52
CA LYS A 18 18.62 -3.77 -17.24
C LYS A 18 19.76 -4.01 -16.25
N PRO A 19 20.52 -5.10 -16.36
CA PRO A 19 21.50 -5.44 -15.32
C PRO A 19 22.66 -4.45 -15.15
N TRP A 20 23.03 -3.75 -16.23
CA TRP A 20 24.06 -2.71 -16.16
C TRP A 20 23.62 -1.51 -15.30
N ALA A 21 22.32 -1.31 -15.11
CA ALA A 21 21.76 -0.22 -14.30
C ALA A 21 21.61 -0.62 -12.81
N THR A 22 21.80 -1.88 -12.44
CA THR A 22 21.62 -2.39 -11.08
C THR A 22 22.41 -1.61 -10.04
N TRP A 23 23.67 -1.27 -10.32
CA TRP A 23 24.50 -0.51 -9.39
C TRP A 23 23.96 0.92 -9.20
N ILE A 24 23.38 1.53 -10.23
CA ILE A 24 22.76 2.86 -10.14
C ILE A 24 21.54 2.79 -9.21
N ASN A 25 20.65 1.82 -9.39
CA ASN A 25 19.51 1.63 -8.48
C ASN A 25 19.94 1.37 -7.03
N LEU A 26 21.00 0.58 -6.83
CA LEU A 26 21.54 0.34 -5.48
C LEU A 26 22.04 1.65 -4.84
N LEU A 27 22.72 2.52 -5.60
CA LEU A 27 23.12 3.85 -5.13
C LEU A 27 21.89 4.72 -4.80
N LEU A 28 20.86 4.71 -5.66
CA LEU A 28 19.62 5.45 -5.41
C LEU A 28 18.92 4.96 -4.14
N PHE A 29 18.89 3.65 -3.89
CA PHE A 29 18.34 3.08 -2.66
C PHE A 29 19.13 3.48 -1.41
N MET A 30 20.46 3.47 -1.48
CA MET A 30 21.30 3.94 -0.38
C MET A 30 21.06 5.43 -0.12
N GLY A 31 20.99 6.26 -1.16
CA GLY A 31 20.69 7.69 -1.05
C GLY A 31 19.30 7.97 -0.46
N ALA A 32 18.28 7.24 -0.92
CA ALA A 32 16.91 7.39 -0.45
C ALA A 32 16.77 7.03 1.04
N ARG A 33 17.46 5.98 1.52
CA ARG A 33 17.50 5.62 2.94
C ARG A 33 18.10 6.71 3.81
N SER A 34 19.08 7.45 3.30
CA SER A 34 19.76 8.53 4.01
C SER A 34 18.98 9.85 4.01
N LEU A 35 17.88 9.97 3.24
CA LEU A 35 17.11 11.20 3.07
C LEU A 35 15.59 10.95 3.22
N PRO A 36 15.11 10.51 4.40
CA PRO A 36 13.71 10.10 4.61
C PRO A 36 12.70 11.23 4.38
N ASN A 37 13.11 12.49 4.55
CA ASN A 37 12.24 13.66 4.34
C ASN A 37 11.77 13.79 2.88
N ARG A 38 12.50 13.22 1.90
CA ARG A 38 12.09 13.22 0.49
C ARG A 38 10.95 12.22 0.20
N LEU A 39 10.60 11.37 1.16
CA LEU A 39 9.48 10.43 1.10
C LEU A 39 8.26 10.94 1.89
N GLY A 40 8.26 12.20 2.33
CA GLY A 40 7.19 12.77 3.17
C GLY A 40 5.78 12.68 2.58
N GLY A 41 5.64 12.74 1.25
CA GLY A 41 4.36 12.56 0.55
C GLY A 41 3.71 11.20 0.82
N LEU A 42 4.50 10.12 0.90
CA LEU A 42 4.01 8.77 1.24
C LEU A 42 3.47 8.66 2.67
N LEU A 43 4.12 9.35 3.62
CA LEU A 43 3.72 9.32 5.03
C LEU A 43 2.38 10.02 5.26
N GLY A 44 2.05 11.02 4.41
CA GLY A 44 0.82 11.79 4.49
C GLY A 44 -0.44 10.99 4.14
N LEU A 45 -0.33 9.97 3.27
CA LEU A 45 -1.46 9.15 2.86
C LEU A 45 -1.96 8.21 3.98
N SER A 46 -1.11 7.89 4.96
CA SER A 46 -1.43 7.08 6.16
C SER A 46 -2.09 5.70 5.94
N LEU A 47 -2.16 5.24 4.68
CA LEU A 47 -2.81 4.00 4.26
C LEU A 47 -1.83 2.82 4.06
N ILE A 48 -0.53 3.11 4.03
CA ILE A 48 0.53 2.12 3.77
C ILE A 48 0.99 1.51 5.09
N HIS A 49 0.91 0.19 5.21
CA HIS A 49 1.51 -0.56 6.32
C HIS A 49 2.99 -0.81 6.07
N PHE A 50 3.31 -1.16 4.82
CA PHE A 50 4.65 -1.55 4.41
C PHE A 50 4.83 -1.29 2.93
N ALA A 51 6.01 -0.84 2.53
CA ALA A 51 6.42 -0.74 1.13
C ALA A 51 7.92 -0.98 1.04
N ARG A 52 8.35 -1.82 0.10
CA ARG A 52 9.77 -2.16 -0.07
C ARG A 52 10.09 -2.45 -1.52
N TRP A 53 11.19 -1.85 -1.97
CA TRP A 53 11.89 -2.24 -3.19
C TRP A 53 13.08 -3.13 -2.84
N ALA A 54 13.24 -4.20 -3.61
CA ALA A 54 14.37 -5.11 -3.56
C ALA A 54 14.82 -5.44 -4.97
N ILE A 55 16.13 -5.64 -5.15
CA ILE A 55 16.68 -6.12 -6.42
C ILE A 55 17.07 -7.59 -6.24
N ILE A 56 16.63 -8.42 -7.18
CA ILE A 56 17.03 -9.82 -7.31
C ILE A 56 17.90 -9.90 -8.55
N LYS A 57 19.20 -10.14 -8.38
CA LYS A 57 20.09 -10.32 -9.53
C LYS A 57 19.78 -11.64 -10.23
N ARG A 58 20.13 -11.70 -11.50
CA ARG A 58 19.85 -12.87 -12.33
C ARG A 58 20.50 -14.18 -11.84
N ASP A 59 21.59 -14.08 -11.10
CA ASP A 59 22.34 -15.20 -10.50
C ASP A 59 21.88 -15.53 -9.06
N GLN A 60 20.85 -14.85 -8.55
CA GLN A 60 20.33 -15.00 -7.19
C GLN A 60 18.97 -15.69 -7.12
N TRP A 61 18.42 -16.09 -8.26
CA TRP A 61 17.16 -16.82 -8.29
C TRP A 61 17.35 -18.23 -7.71
N PRO A 62 16.35 -18.73 -6.95
CA PRO A 62 16.38 -20.11 -6.49
C PRO A 62 16.37 -21.05 -7.70
N ASP A 63 17.24 -22.05 -7.68
CA ASP A 63 17.24 -23.18 -8.62
C ASP A 63 16.91 -24.47 -7.85
N PRO A 64 15.61 -24.81 -7.68
CA PRO A 64 15.20 -26.01 -6.98
C PRO A 64 15.67 -27.29 -7.67
N SER A 65 15.92 -27.24 -8.98
CA SER A 65 16.36 -28.37 -9.81
C SER A 65 17.87 -28.61 -9.80
N GLY A 66 18.67 -27.62 -9.37
CA GLY A 66 20.13 -27.68 -9.34
C GLY A 66 20.81 -27.82 -10.71
N ASN A 67 20.06 -27.61 -11.80
CA ASN A 67 20.52 -27.81 -13.17
C ASN A 67 20.73 -26.47 -13.91
N ASN A 68 20.64 -25.34 -13.22
CA ASN A 68 20.66 -23.97 -13.75
C ASN A 68 19.66 -23.77 -14.91
N SER A 69 18.51 -24.44 -14.87
CA SER A 69 17.47 -24.36 -15.92
C SER A 69 16.91 -22.95 -16.08
N GLN A 70 16.94 -22.14 -15.03
CA GLN A 70 16.40 -20.78 -15.01
C GLN A 70 17.57 -19.79 -14.97
N ASN A 71 18.07 -19.41 -16.15
CA ASN A 71 19.10 -18.38 -16.30
C ASN A 71 18.47 -17.11 -16.88
N PRO A 72 17.79 -16.29 -16.06
CA PRO A 72 17.25 -15.03 -16.54
C PRO A 72 18.36 -14.14 -17.10
N HIS A 73 18.07 -13.42 -18.18
CA HIS A 73 19.04 -12.47 -18.75
C HIS A 73 19.07 -11.13 -17.99
N ASN A 74 17.97 -10.81 -17.29
CA ASN A 74 17.76 -9.55 -16.59
C ASN A 74 17.92 -9.72 -15.07
N ASP A 75 18.31 -8.62 -14.41
CA ASP A 75 18.07 -8.48 -12.97
C ASP A 75 16.60 -8.04 -12.80
N TYR A 76 16.03 -8.16 -11.60
CA TYR A 76 14.62 -7.86 -11.37
C TYR A 76 14.43 -6.94 -10.19
N MET A 77 13.48 -6.01 -10.35
CA MET A 77 12.97 -5.19 -9.28
C MET A 77 11.73 -5.86 -8.69
N LEU A 78 11.80 -6.23 -7.42
CA LEU A 78 10.66 -6.66 -6.62
C LEU A 78 10.16 -5.48 -5.80
N PHE A 79 8.91 -5.09 -6.01
CA PHE A 79 8.20 -4.17 -5.14
C PHE A 79 7.12 -4.92 -4.37
N CYS A 80 7.19 -4.84 -3.05
CA CYS A 80 6.18 -5.39 -2.14
C CYS A 80 5.52 -4.23 -1.40
N SER A 81 4.19 -4.18 -1.38
CA SER A 81 3.47 -3.23 -0.51
C SER A 81 2.21 -3.81 0.10
N ASN A 82 1.98 -3.44 1.35
CA ASN A 82 0.77 -3.75 2.10
C ASN A 82 0.07 -2.44 2.45
N PHE A 83 -1.22 -2.32 2.13
CA PHE A 83 -1.96 -1.07 2.29
C PHE A 83 -3.44 -1.29 2.57
N ASN A 84 -4.13 -0.23 3.00
CA ASN A 84 -5.58 -0.18 3.11
C ASN A 84 -6.20 0.60 1.94
N GLY A 85 -7.39 0.20 1.52
CA GLY A 85 -8.09 0.76 0.36
C GLY A 85 -8.08 -0.22 -0.82
N THR A 86 -8.62 0.21 -1.95
CA THR A 86 -8.58 -0.61 -3.16
C THR A 86 -7.28 -0.45 -3.93
N TRP A 87 -7.02 -1.41 -4.82
CA TRP A 87 -5.87 -1.38 -5.70
C TRP A 87 -5.81 -0.07 -6.51
N ASP A 88 -6.93 0.35 -7.09
CA ASP A 88 -7.01 1.60 -7.85
C ASP A 88 -6.71 2.83 -6.99
N GLN A 89 -7.37 2.96 -5.85
CA GLN A 89 -7.16 4.09 -4.92
C GLN A 89 -5.69 4.19 -4.50
N TYR A 90 -5.05 3.05 -4.29
CA TYR A 90 -3.65 3.00 -3.93
C TYR A 90 -2.75 3.45 -5.09
N ILE A 91 -2.93 2.89 -6.30
CA ILE A 91 -2.09 3.26 -7.45
C ILE A 91 -2.29 4.73 -7.83
N ASP A 92 -3.52 5.24 -7.78
CA ASP A 92 -3.83 6.66 -8.01
C ASP A 92 -3.12 7.54 -6.96
N ALA A 93 -3.26 7.21 -5.67
CA ALA A 93 -2.61 7.96 -4.60
C ALA A 93 -1.07 7.92 -4.69
N PHE A 94 -0.50 6.82 -5.19
CA PHE A 94 0.94 6.68 -5.43
C PHE A 94 1.42 7.51 -6.61
N SER A 95 0.70 7.46 -7.73
CA SER A 95 0.96 8.28 -8.92
C SER A 95 0.91 9.78 -8.59
N ASP A 96 -0.10 10.20 -7.83
CA ASP A 96 -0.28 11.62 -7.50
C ASP A 96 0.66 12.10 -6.39
N GLY A 97 0.88 11.26 -5.37
CA GLY A 97 1.59 11.67 -4.15
C GLY A 97 3.12 11.71 -4.29
N ILE A 98 3.71 10.86 -5.14
CA ILE A 98 5.18 10.69 -5.26
C ILE A 98 5.68 10.33 -6.68
N PRO A 99 5.21 10.98 -7.75
CA PRO A 99 5.53 10.55 -9.12
C PRO A 99 7.04 10.47 -9.40
N SER A 100 7.80 11.48 -8.94
CA SER A 100 9.25 11.51 -9.10
C SER A 100 9.98 10.41 -8.33
N GLY A 101 9.45 9.98 -7.18
CA GLY A 101 10.01 8.89 -6.38
C GLY A 101 9.82 7.54 -7.06
N LEU A 102 8.62 7.29 -7.60
CA LEU A 102 8.30 6.10 -8.38
C LEU A 102 9.20 5.98 -9.61
N ASP A 103 9.30 7.06 -10.38
CA ASP A 103 10.12 7.10 -11.57
C ASP A 103 11.59 6.85 -11.23
N THR A 104 12.07 7.41 -10.12
CA THR A 104 13.45 7.18 -9.65
C THR A 104 13.73 5.71 -9.34
N PHE A 105 12.78 4.96 -8.79
CA PHE A 105 13.01 3.56 -8.44
C PHE A 105 12.78 2.60 -9.61
N TRP A 106 11.89 2.93 -10.55
CA TRP A 106 11.60 2.11 -11.73
C TRP A 106 12.31 2.53 -13.02
N PHE A 107 13.11 3.60 -13.05
CA PHE A 107 13.72 4.14 -14.28
C PHE A 107 14.50 3.10 -15.11
N SER A 108 15.09 2.10 -14.46
CA SER A 108 15.88 1.03 -15.08
C SER A 108 15.06 -0.19 -15.48
N SER A 109 13.77 -0.23 -15.10
CA SER A 109 12.85 -1.29 -15.46
C SER A 109 12.43 -1.18 -16.91
N THR A 110 12.33 -2.33 -17.56
CA THR A 110 12.10 -2.44 -18.99
C THR A 110 10.68 -2.03 -19.33
N LYS A 111 10.51 -1.11 -20.28
CA LYS A 111 9.22 -0.57 -20.73
C LYS A 111 8.40 0.14 -19.64
N TYR A 112 9.05 0.60 -18.56
CA TYR A 112 8.37 1.45 -17.59
C TYR A 112 7.86 2.74 -18.27
N PRO A 113 6.54 3.05 -18.19
CA PRO A 113 5.96 4.16 -18.94
C PRO A 113 6.09 5.52 -18.25
N GLY A 114 6.65 5.56 -17.03
CA GLY A 114 6.49 6.68 -16.11
C GLY A 114 5.27 6.47 -15.21
N SER A 115 5.25 7.17 -14.07
CA SER A 115 4.13 7.17 -13.12
C SER A 115 2.94 8.00 -13.62
N ILE A 116 3.22 9.01 -14.46
CA ILE A 116 2.23 9.89 -15.08
C ILE A 116 2.43 9.82 -16.61
N PRO A 117 1.36 9.59 -17.41
CA PRO A 117 -0.04 9.45 -17.01
C PRO A 117 -0.36 8.13 -16.28
N VAL A 118 -1.39 8.15 -15.42
CA VAL A 118 -1.69 7.04 -14.51
C VAL A 118 -2.19 5.77 -15.21
N THR A 119 -2.90 5.88 -16.35
CA THR A 119 -3.47 4.70 -17.02
C THR A 119 -2.39 3.75 -17.55
N PRO A 120 -1.40 4.18 -18.35
CA PRO A 120 -0.29 3.30 -18.73
C PRO A 120 0.49 2.75 -17.54
N PHE A 121 0.60 3.51 -16.45
CA PHE A 121 1.23 3.04 -15.23
C PHE A 121 0.44 1.90 -14.58
N LYS A 122 -0.89 2.04 -14.45
CA LYS A 122 -1.79 0.97 -13.98
C LYS A 122 -1.68 -0.29 -14.83
N ASP A 123 -1.67 -0.13 -16.16
CA ASP A 123 -1.52 -1.26 -17.09
C ASP A 123 -0.19 -1.98 -16.87
N TYR A 124 0.89 -1.21 -16.72
CA TYR A 124 2.22 -1.73 -16.46
C TYR A 124 2.30 -2.47 -15.12
N ILE A 125 1.74 -1.91 -14.04
CA ILE A 125 1.72 -2.57 -12.73
C ILE A 125 0.88 -3.86 -12.80
N THR A 126 -0.31 -3.81 -13.40
CA THR A 126 -1.18 -4.98 -13.55
C THR A 126 -0.48 -6.11 -14.31
N TYR A 127 0.21 -5.79 -15.41
CA TYR A 127 0.94 -6.77 -16.20
C TYR A 127 2.09 -7.44 -15.43
N ASN A 128 2.77 -6.69 -14.55
CA ASN A 128 3.94 -7.19 -13.81
C ASN A 128 3.60 -7.66 -12.39
N GLN A 129 2.32 -7.59 -11.98
CA GLN A 129 1.89 -8.03 -10.67
C GLN A 129 1.79 -9.56 -10.64
N ILE A 130 2.27 -10.13 -9.54
CA ILE A 130 2.10 -11.55 -9.23
C ILE A 130 1.09 -11.71 -8.09
N ASP A 131 0.29 -12.76 -8.16
CA ASP A 131 -0.63 -13.11 -7.09
C ASP A 131 0.13 -13.54 -5.83
N THR A 132 -0.42 -13.16 -4.69
CA THR A 132 0.17 -13.43 -3.38
C THR A 132 -0.38 -14.75 -2.87
N ASP A 133 0.43 -15.80 -2.96
CA ASP A 133 0.06 -17.13 -2.48
C ASP A 133 0.00 -17.21 -0.96
N TYR A 134 0.92 -16.55 -0.26
CA TYR A 134 0.96 -16.53 1.20
C TYR A 134 1.24 -15.12 1.70
N TYR A 135 0.31 -14.59 2.50
CA TYR A 135 0.42 -13.27 3.10
C TYR A 135 0.23 -13.35 4.61
N TYR A 136 1.30 -13.06 5.36
CA TYR A 136 1.23 -12.92 6.80
C TYR A 136 0.90 -11.48 7.19
N ASN A 137 -0.18 -11.29 7.94
CA ASN A 137 -0.54 -10.03 8.57
C ASN A 137 -0.71 -10.28 10.08
N ALA A 138 0.04 -9.55 10.90
CA ALA A 138 0.02 -9.69 12.36
C ALA A 138 -1.28 -9.15 12.99
N THR A 139 -1.98 -8.25 12.30
CA THR A 139 -3.25 -7.67 12.74
C THR A 139 -4.29 -7.80 11.62
N PRO A 140 -4.70 -9.04 11.30
CA PRO A 140 -5.66 -9.27 10.22
C PRO A 140 -6.98 -8.56 10.55
N GLY A 141 -7.52 -7.85 9.56
CA GLY A 141 -8.75 -7.06 9.72
C GLY A 141 -8.58 -5.69 10.38
N SER A 142 -7.37 -5.29 10.79
CA SER A 142 -7.10 -3.92 11.23
C SER A 142 -6.43 -3.11 10.13
N ALA A 143 -6.92 -1.90 9.89
CA ALA A 143 -6.23 -0.89 9.12
C ALA A 143 -5.08 -0.27 9.93
N GLN A 144 -4.15 0.38 9.25
CA GLN A 144 -3.04 1.13 9.84
C GLN A 144 -3.57 2.14 10.87
N ARG A 145 -4.68 2.79 10.52
CA ARG A 145 -5.42 3.72 11.38
C ARG A 145 -6.04 3.03 12.58
N ASP A 146 -6.65 1.85 12.41
CA ASP A 146 -7.26 1.11 13.51
C ASP A 146 -6.22 0.78 14.59
N VAL A 147 -5.03 0.32 14.18
CA VAL A 147 -3.93 0.02 15.12
C VAL A 147 -3.48 1.28 15.88
N LYS A 148 -3.29 2.41 15.18
CA LYS A 148 -2.95 3.70 15.82
C LYS A 148 -4.05 4.17 16.77
N CYS A 149 -5.31 4.02 16.37
CA CYS A 149 -6.48 4.38 17.16
C CYS A 149 -6.60 3.52 18.42
N ALA A 150 -6.40 2.22 18.32
CA ALA A 150 -6.38 1.30 19.46
C ALA A 150 -5.30 1.69 20.47
N LEU A 151 -4.09 2.04 20.03
CA LEU A 151 -3.03 2.53 20.91
C LEU A 151 -3.40 3.85 21.60
N LYS A 152 -4.05 4.79 20.90
CA LYS A 152 -4.54 6.04 21.51
C LYS A 152 -5.60 5.78 22.59
N VAL A 153 -6.54 4.88 22.31
CA VAL A 153 -7.58 4.48 23.27
C VAL A 153 -6.94 3.80 24.48
N TYR A 154 -5.97 2.90 24.26
CA TYR A 154 -5.24 2.24 25.34
C TYR A 154 -4.54 3.22 26.28
N VAL A 155 -3.83 4.22 25.73
CA VAL A 155 -3.19 5.28 26.54
C VAL A 155 -4.24 6.05 27.35
N ALA A 156 -5.35 6.46 26.73
CA ALA A 156 -6.42 7.17 27.43
C ALA A 156 -7.05 6.34 28.56
N LEU A 157 -7.20 5.02 28.36
CA LEU A 157 -7.68 4.11 29.40
C LEU A 157 -6.71 4.00 30.57
N LEU A 158 -5.40 3.92 30.31
CA LEU A 158 -4.39 3.91 31.37
C LEU A 158 -4.40 5.21 32.19
N GLU A 159 -4.54 6.37 31.53
CA GLU A 159 -4.68 7.67 32.19
C GLU A 159 -5.93 7.70 33.09
N LEU A 160 -7.09 7.27 32.56
CA LEU A 160 -8.33 7.18 33.33
C LEU A 160 -8.21 6.22 34.52
N ALA A 161 -7.54 5.08 34.35
CA ALA A 161 -7.32 4.13 35.42
C ALA A 161 -6.50 4.70 36.59
N GLN A 162 -5.54 5.61 36.32
CA GLN A 162 -4.82 6.31 37.38
C GLN A 162 -5.69 7.37 38.05
N LYS A 163 -6.42 8.16 37.27
CA LYS A 163 -7.34 9.18 37.79
C LYS A 163 -8.43 8.58 38.68
N HIS A 164 -8.99 7.44 38.30
CA HIS A 164 -10.01 6.72 39.09
C HIS A 164 -9.53 6.34 40.51
N LYS A 165 -8.22 6.21 40.74
CA LYS A 165 -7.68 5.88 42.07
C LYS A 165 -7.65 7.08 43.03
N ILE A 166 -7.68 8.30 42.50
CA ILE A 166 -7.42 9.53 43.28
C ILE A 166 -8.57 10.54 43.19
N GLU A 167 -9.36 10.52 42.12
CA GLU A 167 -10.49 11.42 41.89
C GLU A 167 -11.76 10.88 42.57
N ASP A 168 -12.59 11.78 43.09
CA ASP A 168 -13.95 11.44 43.51
C ASP A 168 -14.84 11.12 42.28
N PRO A 169 -16.05 10.57 42.48
CA PRO A 169 -16.93 10.18 41.37
C PRO A 169 -17.30 11.32 40.40
N GLU A 170 -17.50 12.55 40.89
CA GLU A 170 -17.88 13.68 40.05
C GLU A 170 -16.70 14.20 39.22
N ALA A 171 -15.52 14.27 39.83
CA ALA A 171 -14.27 14.60 39.16
C ALA A 171 -13.94 13.54 38.10
N PHE A 172 -14.05 12.26 38.43
CA PHE A 172 -13.81 11.18 37.48
C PHE A 172 -14.79 11.22 36.30
N ALA A 173 -16.08 11.51 36.54
CA ALA A 173 -17.07 11.65 35.48
C ALA A 173 -16.76 12.79 34.50
N ARG A 174 -16.10 13.87 34.95
CA ARG A 174 -15.58 14.94 34.05
C ARG A 174 -14.38 14.43 33.25
N SER A 175 -13.37 13.88 33.93
CA SER A 175 -12.19 13.29 33.30
C SER A 175 -12.53 12.25 32.23
N TYR A 176 -13.52 11.39 32.50
CA TYR A 176 -14.02 10.38 31.57
C TYR A 176 -14.60 11.01 30.31
N ARG A 177 -15.48 12.02 30.44
CA ARG A 177 -16.10 12.69 29.29
C ARG A 177 -15.07 13.39 28.41
N GLU A 178 -14.09 14.04 29.02
CA GLU A 178 -12.98 14.67 28.28
C GLU A 178 -12.15 13.62 27.52
N ALA A 179 -11.79 12.52 28.18
CA ALA A 179 -11.05 11.44 27.55
C ALA A 179 -11.84 10.79 26.40
N LEU A 180 -13.14 10.54 26.60
CA LEU A 180 -14.03 10.01 25.56
C LEU A 180 -14.11 10.96 24.37
N GLY A 181 -14.30 12.26 24.61
CA GLY A 181 -14.33 13.27 23.54
C GLY A 181 -13.02 13.32 22.73
N ARG A 182 -11.87 13.11 23.38
CA ARG A 182 -10.56 13.05 22.73
C ARG A 182 -10.37 11.81 21.85
N VAL A 183 -10.94 10.66 22.24
CA VAL A 183 -10.76 9.38 21.52
C VAL A 183 -11.97 8.92 20.71
N GLN A 184 -13.07 9.68 20.67
CA GLN A 184 -14.32 9.27 20.00
C GLN A 184 -14.14 8.87 18.52
N THR A 185 -13.18 9.47 17.82
CA THR A 185 -12.86 9.16 16.41
C THR A 185 -11.95 7.95 16.24
N CYS A 186 -11.62 7.26 17.34
CA CYS A 186 -10.71 6.12 17.41
C CYS A 186 -11.42 4.81 17.82
N LEU A 187 -12.75 4.77 17.80
CA LEU A 187 -13.57 3.61 18.16
C LEU A 187 -14.05 2.82 16.93
N GLY A 188 -13.21 2.74 15.89
CA GLY A 188 -13.53 2.01 14.65
C GLY A 188 -13.51 0.49 14.85
N ASP A 189 -14.23 -0.23 14.00
CA ASP A 189 -14.40 -1.68 14.09
C ASP A 189 -13.36 -2.43 13.22
N PRO A 190 -12.61 -3.42 13.74
CA PRO A 190 -11.83 -4.35 12.93
C PRO A 190 -12.71 -5.22 12.01
N GLY A 191 -12.12 -5.89 11.02
CA GLY A 191 -12.82 -6.87 10.18
C GLY A 191 -12.54 -6.67 8.70
N TYR A 192 -13.59 -6.72 7.87
CA TYR A 192 -13.44 -6.54 6.43
C TYR A 192 -13.21 -5.07 6.06
N GLY A 193 -12.41 -4.85 5.01
CA GLY A 193 -12.25 -3.51 4.44
C GLY A 193 -13.59 -3.01 3.88
N PRO A 194 -13.82 -1.69 3.85
CA PRO A 194 -14.93 -1.16 3.06
C PRO A 194 -14.73 -1.62 1.61
N VAL A 195 -15.79 -2.20 1.03
CA VAL A 195 -15.81 -2.48 -0.41
C VAL A 195 -15.76 -1.12 -1.12
N ALA A 196 -14.96 -0.98 -2.17
CA ALA A 196 -15.08 0.22 -3.01
C ALA A 196 -16.53 0.41 -3.40
N SER A 197 -17.01 1.65 -3.35
CA SER A 197 -18.29 1.96 -3.96
C SER A 197 -18.24 1.49 -5.41
N LEU A 198 -19.15 0.58 -5.75
CA LEU A 198 -19.35 0.11 -7.12
C LEU A 198 -20.11 1.16 -7.95
N ASP A 199 -20.45 2.32 -7.37
CA ASP A 199 -21.30 3.32 -8.03
C ASP A 199 -20.63 3.85 -9.30
N THR A 200 -19.30 4.04 -9.29
CA THR A 200 -18.56 4.48 -10.48
C THR A 200 -18.54 3.41 -11.57
N GLU A 201 -18.27 2.15 -11.19
CA GLU A 201 -18.25 1.02 -12.13
C GLU A 201 -19.65 0.79 -12.72
N HIS A 202 -20.67 0.73 -11.88
CA HIS A 202 -22.07 0.65 -12.29
C HIS A 202 -22.48 1.85 -13.16
N ALA A 203 -22.03 3.07 -12.83
CA ALA A 203 -22.30 4.25 -13.66
C ALA A 203 -21.65 4.11 -15.04
N ASP A 204 -20.41 3.64 -15.13
CA ASP A 204 -19.71 3.39 -16.39
C ASP A 204 -20.34 2.26 -17.20
N GLU A 205 -20.78 1.17 -16.58
CA GLU A 205 -21.53 0.09 -17.22
C GLU A 205 -22.88 0.59 -17.78
N ASN A 206 -23.62 1.36 -16.97
CA ASN A 206 -24.88 1.94 -17.39
C ASN A 206 -24.69 2.96 -18.51
N ARG A 207 -23.60 3.76 -18.45
CA ARG A 207 -23.24 4.71 -19.51
C ARG A 207 -22.83 4.02 -20.80
N ARG A 208 -22.12 2.89 -20.72
CA ARG A 208 -21.61 2.12 -21.89
C ARG A 208 -22.73 1.80 -22.88
N LYS A 209 -23.89 1.37 -22.39
CA LYS A 209 -25.09 1.09 -23.20
C LYS A 209 -25.52 2.27 -24.07
N PHE A 210 -25.29 3.51 -23.63
CA PHE A 210 -25.59 4.71 -24.40
C PHE A 210 -24.44 5.09 -25.35
N ILE A 211 -23.20 4.93 -24.91
CA ILE A 211 -22.02 5.18 -25.76
C ILE A 211 -22.03 4.24 -26.97
N ASP A 212 -22.23 2.94 -26.75
CA ASP A 212 -22.22 1.93 -27.82
C ASP A 212 -23.34 2.16 -28.85
N LYS A 213 -24.47 2.75 -28.42
CA LYS A 213 -25.54 3.17 -29.34
C LYS A 213 -25.19 4.42 -30.13
N MET A 214 -24.45 5.34 -29.53
CA MET A 214 -24.14 6.65 -30.12
C MET A 214 -22.88 6.59 -31.00
N TRP A 215 -21.95 5.71 -30.67
CA TRP A 215 -20.70 5.42 -31.38
C TRP A 215 -20.52 3.89 -31.51
N PRO A 216 -21.27 3.24 -32.41
CA PRO A 216 -21.08 1.82 -32.64
C PRO A 216 -19.67 1.56 -33.18
N SER A 217 -18.96 0.63 -32.53
CA SER A 217 -17.68 0.12 -33.02
C SER A 217 -17.91 -0.53 -34.38
N ASN A 218 -17.24 -0.05 -35.43
CA ASN A 218 -17.20 -0.72 -36.74
C ASN A 218 -16.44 -2.05 -36.68
#